data_AF-A0A957UFN1-F1
#
_entry.id   AF-A0A957UFN1-F1
#
_cell.length_a   1.000
_cell.length_b   1.000
_cell.length_c   1.000
_cell.angle_alpha   90.00
_cell.angle_beta   90.00
_cell.angle_gamma   90.00
#
_symmetry.space_group_name_H-M   'P 1'
#
loop_
_entity.id
_entity.type
_entity.pdbx_description
1 polymer ?
#
loop_
_entity_poly.entity_id
_entity_poly.type
_entity_poly.pdbx_seq_one_letter_code
_entity_poly.pdbx_strand_id
1 'polypeptide(L)'
;SIDIFRALAGEVRTAAAAVSTTLPIQVEDSASLLLTSESGVIGTLNCSWVTPVSEAKVRMYGTEGEAVVDYNGSHGLCYRL
;
A
#
# COMPACT_ATOMS: atom_id res chain seq x y z
N SER A 1 -1.88 -6.13 -1.77
CA SER A 1 -0.98 -4.98 -1.52
C SER A 1 0.40 -5.37 -1.01
N ILE A 2 0.54 -6.38 -0.13
CA ILE A 2 1.87 -6.83 0.34
C ILE A 2 2.70 -7.42 -0.80
N ASP A 3 2.10 -8.24 -1.67
CA ASP A 3 2.83 -8.78 -2.83
C ASP A 3 3.29 -7.71 -3.83
N ILE A 4 2.50 -6.64 -3.98
CA ILE A 4 2.89 -5.49 -4.81
C ILE A 4 4.12 -4.80 -4.20
N PHE A 5 4.13 -4.59 -2.87
CA PHE A 5 5.31 -4.08 -2.19
C PHE A 5 6.51 -5.00 -2.41
N ARG A 6 6.35 -6.32 -2.23
CA ARG A 6 7.44 -7.29 -2.44
C ARG A 6 8.00 -7.26 -3.87
N ALA A 7 7.11 -7.17 -4.87
CA ALA A 7 7.49 -7.12 -6.27
C ALA A 7 8.26 -5.83 -6.64
N LEU A 8 7.95 -4.70 -5.99
CA LEU A 8 8.51 -3.39 -6.32
C LEU A 8 9.70 -2.99 -5.44
N ALA A 9 9.69 -3.38 -4.17
CA ALA A 9 10.62 -2.93 -3.13
C ALA A 9 11.50 -4.06 -2.56
N GLY A 10 11.27 -5.31 -2.99
CA GLY A 10 11.95 -6.52 -2.50
C GLY A 10 11.28 -7.14 -1.27
N GLU A 11 11.83 -8.26 -0.81
CA GLU A 11 11.27 -9.02 0.31
C GLU A 11 11.17 -8.21 1.61
N VAL A 12 10.11 -8.45 2.38
CA VAL A 12 9.81 -7.75 3.63
C VAL A 12 10.66 -8.32 4.77
N ARG A 13 11.42 -7.46 5.44
CA ARG A 13 12.19 -7.80 6.64
C ARG A 13 11.39 -7.57 7.92
N THR A 14 10.69 -6.44 8.02
CA THR A 14 9.91 -6.07 9.21
C THR A 14 8.55 -5.50 8.83
N ALA A 15 7.55 -5.78 9.66
CA ALA A 15 6.21 -5.22 9.56
C ALA A 15 5.74 -4.74 10.94
N ALA A 16 5.11 -3.57 10.97
CA ALA A 16 4.32 -3.09 12.10
C ALA A 16 2.93 -2.74 11.60
N ALA A 17 1.88 -3.10 12.33
CA ALA A 17 0.50 -2.93 11.88
C ALA A 17 -0.40 -2.40 12.99
N ALA A 18 -1.36 -1.57 12.62
CA ALA A 18 -2.55 -1.26 13.39
C ALA A 18 -3.75 -1.82 12.63
N VAL A 19 -4.62 -2.57 13.31
CA VAL A 19 -5.79 -3.22 12.73
C VAL A 19 -7.05 -2.86 13.52
N SER A 20 -8.20 -2.91 12.85
CA SER A 20 -9.51 -2.67 13.46
C SER A 20 -10.57 -3.59 12.85
N THR A 21 -11.57 -3.93 13.65
CA THR A 21 -12.77 -4.65 13.23
C THR A 21 -13.99 -3.85 13.66
N THR A 22 -14.78 -3.40 12.70
CA THR A 22 -16.03 -2.64 12.91
C THR A 22 -17.26 -3.44 12.47
N LEU A 23 -17.11 -4.33 11.49
CA LEU A 23 -18.12 -5.28 11.04
C LEU A 23 -18.27 -6.46 12.02
N PRO A 24 -19.43 -7.15 12.06
CA PRO A 24 -19.65 -8.33 12.89
C PRO A 24 -19.00 -9.59 12.29
N ILE A 25 -17.69 -9.55 12.07
CA ILE A 25 -16.85 -10.64 11.54
C ILE A 25 -15.70 -10.95 12.52
N GLN A 26 -15.01 -12.07 12.33
CA GLN A 26 -13.96 -12.53 13.26
C GLN A 26 -12.55 -12.03 12.90
N VAL A 27 -12.42 -11.23 11.84
CA VAL A 27 -11.14 -10.73 11.30
C VAL A 27 -11.17 -9.21 11.22
N GLU A 28 -10.01 -8.57 11.02
CA GLU A 28 -9.93 -7.15 10.73
C GLU A 28 -10.65 -6.80 9.41
N ASP A 29 -11.34 -5.66 9.41
CA ASP A 29 -11.89 -5.07 8.19
C ASP A 29 -11.08 -3.86 7.72
N SER A 30 -10.12 -3.40 8.53
CA SER A 30 -9.29 -2.24 8.29
C SER A 30 -7.89 -2.46 8.85
N ALA A 31 -6.86 -2.05 8.09
CA ALA A 31 -5.48 -2.13 8.52
C ALA A 31 -4.61 -1.01 7.93
N SER A 32 -3.65 -0.55 8.74
CA SER A 32 -2.53 0.29 8.32
C SER A 32 -1.23 -0.41 8.70
N LEU A 33 -0.36 -0.64 7.72
CA LEU A 33 0.90 -1.37 7.89
C LEU A 33 2.07 -0.47 7.49
N LEU A 34 3.14 -0.51 8.28
CA LEU A 34 4.46 0.00 7.95
C LEU A 34 5.38 -1.20 7.68
N LEU A 35 5.96 -1.25 6.47
CA LEU A 35 6.87 -2.31 6.04
C LEU A 35 8.27 -1.75 5.82
N THR A 36 9.28 -2.58 6.06
CA THR A 36 10.66 -2.33 5.62
C THR A 36 11.19 -3.54 4.90
N SER A 37 11.72 -3.36 3.69
CA SER A 37 12.34 -4.44 2.91
C SER A 37 13.75 -4.77 3.41
N GLU A 38 14.29 -5.91 2.95
CA GLU A 38 15.68 -6.29 3.20
C GLU A 38 16.69 -5.25 2.68
N SER A 39 16.38 -4.60 1.56
CA SER A 39 17.18 -3.52 0.97
C SER A 39 16.97 -2.15 1.65
N GLY A 40 16.12 -2.08 2.68
CA GLY A 40 15.87 -0.86 3.45
C GLY A 40 14.80 0.08 2.90
N VAL A 41 14.04 -0.34 1.87
CA VAL A 41 12.91 0.45 1.35
C VAL A 41 11.78 0.44 2.37
N ILE A 42 11.21 1.62 2.66
CA ILE A 42 10.11 1.79 3.60
C ILE A 42 8.82 2.00 2.82
N GLY A 43 7.75 1.28 3.19
CA GLY A 43 6.44 1.42 2.58
C GLY A 43 5.31 1.44 3.59
N THR A 44 4.23 2.14 3.25
CA THR A 44 2.99 2.13 4.02
C THR A 44 1.86 1.53 3.19
N LEU A 45 1.11 0.60 3.77
CA LEU A 45 -0.07 0.00 3.15
C LEU A 45 -1.28 0.35 4.00
N ASN A 46 -2.34 0.83 3.36
CA ASN A 46 -3.60 1.11 4.02
C ASN A 46 -4.70 0.39 3.26
N CYS A 47 -5.57 -0.32 3.97
CA CYS A 47 -6.72 -0.98 3.39
C CYS A 47 -7.90 -0.95 4.37
N SER A 48 -9.10 -0.86 3.82
CA SER A 48 -10.33 -0.85 4.58
C SER A 48 -11.49 -1.29 3.70
N TRP A 49 -12.34 -2.17 4.22
CA TRP A 49 -13.60 -2.59 3.60
C TRP A 49 -14.77 -1.67 3.95
N VAL A 50 -14.59 -0.81 4.96
CA VAL A 50 -15.65 0.01 5.55
C VAL A 50 -15.46 1.51 5.34
N THR A 51 -14.31 1.92 4.80
CA THR A 51 -14.07 3.32 4.44
C THR A 51 -14.95 3.69 3.24
N PRO A 52 -15.78 4.75 3.32
CA PRO A 52 -16.74 5.09 2.25
C PRO A 52 -16.08 5.47 0.92
N VAL A 53 -14.84 5.94 0.95
CA VAL A 53 -14.06 6.31 -0.23
C VAL A 53 -13.18 5.13 -0.63
N SER A 54 -13.35 4.64 -1.86
CA SER A 54 -12.44 3.67 -2.45
C SER A 54 -11.19 4.39 -2.94
N GLU A 55 -10.04 4.01 -2.40
CA GLU A 55 -8.74 4.37 -2.94
C GLU A 55 -7.99 3.11 -3.31
N ALA A 56 -7.69 2.96 -4.61
CA ALA A 56 -6.84 1.92 -5.12
C ALA A 56 -5.67 2.59 -5.83
N LYS A 57 -4.57 2.81 -5.09
CA LYS A 57 -3.41 3.55 -5.59
C LYS A 57 -2.10 2.93 -5.11
N VAL A 58 -1.13 2.86 -6.01
CA VAL A 58 0.26 2.54 -5.69
C VAL A 58 1.11 3.75 -6.05
N ARG A 59 1.95 4.18 -5.11
CA ARG A 59 2.85 5.31 -5.32
C ARG A 59 4.23 4.94 -4.82
N MET A 60 5.24 5.24 -5.63
CA MET A 60 6.63 4.98 -5.30
C MET A 60 7.48 6.20 -5.63
N TYR A 61 8.53 6.36 -4.82
CA TYR A 61 9.51 7.42 -4.97
C TYR A 61 10.86 6.78 -5.21
N GLY A 62 11.48 7.13 -6.33
CA GLY A 62 12.84 6.74 -6.66
C GLY A 62 13.79 7.93 -6.53
N THR A 63 15.06 7.70 -6.85
CA THR A 63 16.08 8.75 -6.87
C THR A 63 15.85 9.81 -7.95
N GLU A 64 15.08 9.48 -8.99
CA GLU A 64 14.87 10.31 -10.18
C GLU A 64 13.42 10.75 -10.39
N GLY A 65 12.53 10.55 -9.39
CA GLY A 65 11.14 11.02 -9.49
C GLY A 65 10.12 10.11 -8.83
N GLU A 66 8.86 10.24 -9.25
CA GLU A 66 7.74 9.45 -8.74
C GLU A 66 7.00 8.68 -9.84
N ALA A 67 6.54 7.47 -9.50
CA ALA A 67 5.58 6.72 -10.29
C ALA A 67 4.30 6.49 -9.49
N VAL A 68 3.16 6.69 -10.14
CA VAL A 68 1.83 6.59 -9.54
C VAL A 68 0.94 5.74 -10.43
N VAL A 69 0.41 4.66 -9.88
CA VAL A 69 -0.65 3.87 -10.49
C VAL A 69 -1.93 4.17 -9.72
N ASP A 70 -2.90 4.78 -10.38
CA ASP A 70 -4.24 4.98 -9.86
C ASP A 70 -5.21 4.03 -10.59
N TYR A 71 -5.74 3.05 -9.87
CA TYR A 71 -6.66 2.06 -10.43
C TYR A 71 -8.10 2.59 -10.56
N ASN A 72 -8.42 3.70 -9.88
CA ASN A 72 -9.74 4.32 -9.94
C ASN A 72 -9.83 5.40 -11.04
N GLY A 73 -8.69 5.96 -11.46
CA GLY A 73 -8.61 6.92 -12.54
C GLY A 73 -8.66 6.28 -13.94
N SER A 74 -9.29 6.97 -14.90
CA SER A 74 -9.30 6.59 -16.33
C SER A 74 -7.93 6.66 -17.01
N HIS A 75 -6.93 7.22 -16.33
CA HIS A 75 -5.60 7.53 -16.88
C HIS A 75 -4.55 6.42 -16.63
N GLY A 76 -4.83 5.40 -15.81
CA GLY A 76 -3.92 4.28 -15.55
C GLY A 76 -2.58 4.70 -14.91
N LEU A 77 -1.46 4.10 -15.37
CA LEU A 77 -0.11 4.40 -14.89
C LEU A 77 0.35 5.80 -15.34
N CYS A 78 0.79 6.62 -14.38
CA CYS A 78 1.32 7.96 -14.60
C CYS A 78 2.74 8.08 -14.02
N TYR A 79 3.62 8.78 -14.74
CA TYR A 79 4.99 9.06 -14.34
C TYR A 79 5.24 10.57 -14.29
N ARG A 80 5.97 11.04 -13.28
CA ARG A 80 6.39 12.44 -13.16
C ARG A 80 7.89 12.53 -12.87
N LEU A 81 8.57 13.29 -13.72
CA LEU A 81 9.98 13.68 -13.64
C LEU A 81 10.10 15.02 -12.92
#